data_AF-A0A3S0Q749-F1
#
_entry.id   AF-A0A3S0Q749-F1
#
_cell.length_a   1.000
_cell.length_b   1.000
_cell.length_c   1.000
_cell.angle_alpha   90.00
_cell.angle_beta   90.00
_cell.angle_gamma   90.00
#
_symmetry.space_group_name_H-M   'P 1'
#
loop_
_entity.id
_entity.type
_entity.pdbx_description
1 polymer ?
#
loop_
_entity_poly.entity_id
_entity_poly.type
_entity_poly.pdbx_seq_one_letter_code
_entity_poly.pdbx_strand_id
1 'polypeptide(L)'
;MRSKQAFVEYLPADNIEDERYKKITAKMVLSHTTGLPNWSETGKMQLQSEPGKQFSYSGEAYVYLGRVIANSAILHLKIWMLFSE
;
A
#
# COMPACT_ATOMS: atom_id res chain seq x y z
N MET A 1 -16.17 -6.45 -7.31
CA MET A 1 -14.71 -6.22 -7.46
C MET A 1 -14.27 -5.24 -6.36
N ARG A 2 -13.35 -5.63 -5.47
CA ARG A 2 -12.86 -4.82 -4.32
C ARG A 2 -11.97 -3.61 -4.70
N SER A 3 -12.02 -3.13 -5.94
CA SER A 3 -11.01 -2.18 -6.47
C SER A 3 -11.02 -0.78 -5.86
N LYS A 4 -11.97 -0.48 -4.97
CA LYS A 4 -12.10 0.83 -4.30
C LYS A 4 -11.51 0.84 -2.89
N GLN A 5 -11.03 -0.30 -2.41
CA GLN A 5 -10.60 -0.45 -1.03
C GLN A 5 -9.18 0.10 -0.83
N ALA A 6 -8.97 0.79 0.29
CA ALA A 6 -7.70 1.43 0.58
C ALA A 6 -6.68 0.43 1.13
N PHE A 7 -5.39 0.71 0.93
CA PHE A 7 -4.32 -0.18 1.40
C PHE A 7 -4.19 -0.21 2.91
N VAL A 8 -4.49 0.91 3.57
CA VAL A 8 -4.46 1.04 5.03
C VAL A 8 -5.36 0.01 5.73
N GLU A 9 -6.42 -0.46 5.06
CA GLU A 9 -7.32 -1.49 5.60
C GLU A 9 -6.62 -2.87 5.71
N TYR A 10 -5.64 -3.14 4.86
CA TYR A 10 -4.93 -4.42 4.82
C TYR A 10 -3.61 -4.38 5.60
N LEU A 11 -2.94 -3.23 5.60
CA LEU A 11 -1.68 -3.02 6.30
C LEU A 11 -1.47 -1.53 6.54
N PRO A 12 -1.58 -1.02 7.79
CA PRO A 12 -1.21 0.35 8.11
C PRO A 12 0.26 0.62 7.75
N ALA A 13 0.56 1.84 7.30
CA ALA A 13 1.92 2.26 7.01
C ALA A 13 2.42 3.21 8.10
N ASP A 14 3.23 2.68 9.02
CA ASP A 14 3.68 3.42 10.21
C ASP A 14 4.69 4.53 9.90
N ASN A 15 5.27 4.53 8.70
CA ASN A 15 6.27 5.49 8.24
C ASN A 15 5.74 6.54 7.26
N ILE A 16 4.41 6.64 7.09
CA ILE A 16 3.74 7.71 6.34
C ILE A 16 2.93 8.56 7.31
N GLU A 17 3.37 9.80 7.55
CA GLU A 17 2.68 10.73 8.45
C GLU A 17 1.50 11.45 7.77
N ASP A 18 1.47 11.48 6.43
CA ASP A 18 0.46 12.20 5.66
C ASP A 18 -0.83 11.39 5.49
N GLU A 19 -1.86 11.74 6.25
CA GLU A 19 -3.21 11.16 6.26
C GLU A 19 -3.82 10.85 4.88
N ARG A 20 -3.43 11.56 3.81
CA ARG A 20 -3.91 11.30 2.44
C ARG A 20 -3.51 9.92 1.93
N TYR A 21 -2.46 9.29 2.49
CA TYR A 21 -2.07 7.93 2.12
C TYR A 21 -3.20 6.92 2.32
N LYS A 22 -4.11 7.19 3.26
CA LYS A 22 -5.30 6.36 3.53
C LYS A 22 -6.29 6.32 2.36
N LYS A 23 -6.14 7.19 1.36
CA LYS A 23 -6.94 7.18 0.12
C LYS A 23 -6.31 6.31 -0.98
N ILE A 24 -5.07 5.85 -0.81
CA ILE A 24 -4.35 5.09 -1.84
C ILE A 24 -4.99 3.71 -2.00
N THR A 25 -5.28 3.36 -3.26
CA THR A 25 -5.90 2.09 -3.65
C THR A 25 -4.95 1.23 -4.48
N ALA A 26 -5.25 -0.07 -4.63
CA ALA A 26 -4.50 -0.99 -5.50
C ALA A 26 -4.34 -0.44 -6.92
N LYS A 27 -5.44 0.11 -7.46
CA LYS A 27 -5.46 0.68 -8.80
C LYS A 27 -4.44 1.82 -8.92
N MET A 28 -4.40 2.72 -7.94
CA MET A 28 -3.48 3.86 -7.95
C MET A 28 -2.01 3.42 -7.89
N VAL A 29 -1.71 2.35 -7.14
CA VAL A 29 -0.36 1.76 -7.10
C VAL A 29 0.02 1.21 -8.47
N LEU A 30 -0.83 0.35 -9.04
CA LEU A 30 -0.59 -0.29 -10.35
C LEU A 30 -0.55 0.70 -11.52
N SER A 31 -1.16 1.89 -11.37
CA SER A 31 -1.11 2.95 -12.37
C SER A 31 -0.11 4.06 -12.05
N HIS A 32 0.71 3.92 -11.00
CA HIS A 32 1.69 4.92 -10.56
C HIS A 32 1.08 6.32 -10.35
N THR A 33 -0.06 6.39 -9.67
CA THR A 33 -0.76 7.65 -9.34
C THR A 33 -0.92 7.83 -7.83
N THR A 34 -0.04 7.26 -7.02
CA THR A 34 -0.16 7.28 -5.54
C THR A 34 0.25 8.61 -4.94
N GLY A 35 1.12 9.36 -5.61
CA GLY A 35 1.82 10.51 -5.05
C GLY A 35 2.98 10.13 -4.12
N LEU A 36 3.28 8.85 -3.93
CA LEU A 36 4.46 8.41 -3.19
C LEU A 36 5.75 8.66 -3.99
N PRO A 37 6.88 8.91 -3.31
CA PRO A 37 8.17 9.08 -3.99
C PRO A 37 8.64 7.77 -4.63
N ASN A 38 9.64 7.85 -5.50
CA ASN A 38 10.26 6.64 -6.04
C ASN A 38 10.92 5.81 -4.93
N TRP A 39 11.74 6.47 -4.12
CA TRP A 39 12.44 5.92 -2.96
C TRP A 39 12.54 7.01 -1.88
N SER A 40 12.43 6.62 -0.61
CA SER A 40 12.67 7.53 0.52
C SER A 40 14.09 7.35 1.07
N GLU A 41 14.83 8.45 1.22
CA GLU A 41 16.20 8.41 1.78
C GLU A 41 16.21 8.33 3.31
N THR A 42 15.17 8.87 3.96
CA THR A 42 15.11 9.07 5.41
C THR A 42 14.26 8.02 6.13
N GLY A 43 13.74 7.03 5.40
CA GLY A 43 12.80 6.02 5.92
C GLY A 43 11.40 6.54 6.22
N LYS A 44 11.21 7.87 6.28
CA LYS A 44 9.90 8.53 6.31
C LYS A 44 9.44 8.84 4.89
N MET A 45 8.23 8.40 4.57
CA MET A 45 7.61 8.64 3.28
C MET A 45 6.64 9.82 3.37
N GLN A 46 6.80 10.79 2.46
CA GLN A 46 5.88 11.91 2.30
C GLN A 46 5.29 11.90 0.90
N LEU A 47 3.99 12.20 0.79
CA LEU A 47 3.33 12.29 -0.51
C LEU A 47 3.75 13.57 -1.23
N GLN A 48 4.30 13.41 -2.43
CA GLN A 48 4.71 14.49 -3.34
C GLN A 48 3.52 15.13 -4.06
N SER A 49 2.38 14.43 -4.14
CA SER A 49 1.16 14.92 -4.78
C SER A 49 -0.08 14.24 -4.20
N GLU A 50 -1.26 14.78 -4.50
CA GLU A 50 -2.52 14.16 -4.08
C GLU A 50 -2.74 12.82 -4.84
N PRO A 51 -3.12 11.74 -4.13
CA PRO A 51 -3.41 10.45 -4.77
C PRO A 51 -4.43 10.58 -5.90
N GLY A 52 -4.09 10.00 -7.06
CA GLY A 52 -4.92 9.96 -8.26
C GLY A 52 -4.84 11.20 -9.15
N LYS A 53 -4.07 12.24 -8.80
CA LYS A 53 -4.00 13.48 -9.59
C LYS A 53 -2.97 13.46 -10.71
N GLN A 54 -1.85 12.79 -10.52
CA GLN A 54 -0.76 12.76 -11.50
C GLN A 54 -0.06 11.41 -11.52
N PHE A 55 0.54 11.09 -12.67
CA PHE A 55 1.45 9.97 -12.79
C PHE A 55 2.81 10.34 -12.18
N SER A 56 3.34 9.48 -11.33
CA SER A 56 4.71 9.50 -10.84
C SER A 56 5.12 8.08 -10.47
N TYR A 57 6.16 7.57 -11.11
CA TYR A 57 6.67 6.23 -10.82
C TYR A 57 7.11 6.14 -9.35
N SER A 58 6.70 5.06 -8.67
CA SER A 58 6.97 4.86 -7.25
C SER A 58 7.37 3.41 -6.95
N GLY A 59 8.66 3.19 -6.68
CA GLY A 59 9.17 1.93 -6.14
C GLY A 59 8.62 1.62 -4.76
N GLU A 60 8.54 2.63 -3.88
CA GLU A 60 7.92 2.53 -2.55
C GLU A 60 6.48 2.01 -2.60
N ALA A 61 5.67 2.49 -3.55
CA ALA A 61 4.29 2.04 -3.72
C ALA A 61 4.21 0.54 -4.05
N TYR A 62 5.12 0.05 -4.89
CA TYR A 62 5.20 -1.37 -5.25
C TYR A 62 5.72 -2.23 -4.09
N VAL A 63 6.69 -1.74 -3.31
CA VAL A 63 7.13 -2.41 -2.09
C VAL A 63 5.98 -2.53 -1.09
N TYR A 64 5.20 -1.47 -0.92
CA TYR A 64 4.03 -1.50 -0.05
C TYR A 64 2.95 -2.48 -0.53
N LEU A 65 2.70 -2.55 -1.84
CA LEU A 65 1.86 -3.60 -2.44
C LEU A 65 2.35 -5.01 -2.15
N GLY A 66 3.66 -5.26 -2.29
CA GLY A 66 4.24 -6.56 -1.95
C GLY A 66 3.99 -6.94 -0.49
N ARG A 67 4.15 -5.98 0.44
CA ARG A 67 3.87 -6.19 1.88
C ARG A 67 2.39 -6.49 2.15
N VAL A 68 1.47 -5.78 1.49
CA VAL A 68 0.02 -6.02 1.61
C VAL A 68 -0.35 -7.43 1.12
N ILE A 69 0.20 -7.85 -0.02
CA ILE A 69 -0.02 -9.20 -0.57
C ILE A 69 0.53 -10.26 0.40
N ALA A 70 1.76 -10.08 0.88
CA ALA A 70 2.38 -10.99 1.84
C ALA A 70 1.56 -11.09 3.14
N ASN A 71 1.10 -9.97 3.69
CA ASN A 71 0.26 -9.96 4.90
C ASN A 71 -1.06 -10.72 4.69
N SER A 72 -1.71 -10.49 3.54
CA SER A 72 -2.96 -11.17 3.18
C SER A 72 -2.77 -12.69 3.01
N ALA A 73 -1.66 -13.11 2.39
CA ALA A 73 -1.32 -14.52 2.23
C ALA A 73 -1.00 -15.18 3.58
N ILE A 74 -0.26 -14.50 4.46
CA ILE A 74 0.06 -15.00 5.81
C ILE A 74 -1.22 -15.14 6.66
N LEU A 75 -2.13 -14.16 6.61
CA LEU A 75 -3.44 -14.26 7.28
C LEU A 75 -4.20 -15.49 6.81
N HIS A 76 -4.21 -15.77 5.50
CA HIS A 76 -4.87 -16.95 4.96
C HIS A 76 -4.21 -18.25 5.44
N LEU A 77 -2.87 -18.35 5.38
CA LEU A 77 -2.14 -19.54 5.83
C LEU A 77 -2.31 -19.81 7.34
N LYS A 78 -2.26 -18.76 8.17
CA LYS A 78 -2.51 -18.88 9.62
C LYS A 78 -3.91 -19.38 9.93
N ILE A 79 -4.92 -18.88 9.21
CA ILE A 79 -6.30 -19.35 9.34
C ILE A 79 -6.39 -20.84 9.00
N TRP A 80 -5.81 -21.27 7.88
CA TRP A 80 -5.80 -22.69 7.50
C TRP A 80 -5.13 -23.58 8.56
N MET A 81 -4.00 -23.16 9.14
CA MET A 81 -3.33 -23.90 10.21
C MET A 81 -4.16 -24.01 11.51
N LEU A 82 -5.04 -23.06 11.79
CA LEU A 82 -5.93 -23.10 12.97
C LEU A 82 -7.13 -24.04 12.79
N PHE A 83 -7.46 -24.44 11.56
CA PHE A 83 -8.61 -25.29 11.24
C PHE A 83 -8.21 -26.68 10.70
N SER A 84 -6.91 -26.96 10.55
CA SER A 84 -6.41 -28.29 10.20
C SER A 84 -6.09 -29.10 11.47
N GLU A 85 -7.10 -29.80 11.99
CA GLU A 85 -6.95 -31.08 12.71
C GLU A 85 -7.59 -32.20 11.88
#